data_AF-A0A1Y2XFT5-F1
#
_entry.id   AF-A0A1Y2XFT5-F1
#
_cell.length_a   1.000
_cell.length_b   1.000
_cell.length_c   1.000
_cell.angle_alpha   90.00
_cell.angle_beta   90.00
_cell.angle_gamma   90.00
#
_symmetry.space_group_name_H-M   'P 1'
#
loop_
_entity.id
_entity.type
_entity.pdbx_description
1 polymer ?
#
loop_
_entity_poly.entity_id
_entity_poly.type
_entity_poly.pdbx_seq_one_letter_code
_entity_poly.pdbx_strand_id
1 'polypeptide(L)'
;MWGQYPALVAAEGNEVKGMCWKCEKPEHVGHLRVYETDAYRMEFCKITTEKGEVIENGRVFVSTEPEEMLTEGSFDLAWYTESYSNS
;
A
#
# COMPACT_ATOMS: atom_id res chain seq x y z
N MET A 1 1.07 8.78 7.26
CA MET A 1 0.55 7.77 8.22
C MET A 1 -0.85 8.17 8.65
N TRP A 2 -1.79 7.22 8.70
CA TRP A 2 -3.13 7.41 9.28
C TRP A 2 -3.18 6.67 10.61
N GLY A 3 -2.89 7.39 11.70
CA GLY A 3 -2.57 6.76 12.99
C GLY A 3 -1.35 5.85 12.86
N GLN A 4 -1.53 4.56 13.14
CA GLN A 4 -0.48 3.53 13.00
C GLN A 4 -0.40 2.90 11.60
N TYR A 5 -1.37 3.18 10.74
CA TYR A 5 -1.46 2.55 9.42
C TYR A 5 -0.69 3.35 8.38
N PRO A 6 0.05 2.68 7.47
CA PRO A 6 0.68 3.37 6.36
C PRO A 6 -0.39 3.97 5.45
N ALA A 7 -0.14 5.18 4.96
CA ALA A 7 -1.04 5.89 4.07
C ALA A 7 -0.22 6.46 2.92
N LEU A 8 -0.46 5.94 1.71
CA LEU A 8 0.15 6.46 0.50
C LEU A 8 -0.70 7.59 -0.05
N VAL A 9 -0.09 8.76 -0.20
CA VAL A 9 -0.69 9.90 -0.89
C VAL A 9 -0.19 9.89 -2.33
N ALA A 10 -1.11 9.97 -3.28
CA ALA A 10 -0.76 10.00 -4.70
C ALA A 10 -0.06 11.33 -5.02
N ALA A 11 1.24 11.28 -5.26
CA ALA A 11 2.06 12.42 -5.64
C ALA A 11 3.05 12.02 -6.74
N GLU A 12 3.17 12.83 -7.77
CA GLU A 12 4.11 12.57 -8.88
C GLU A 12 5.57 12.70 -8.42
N GLY A 13 6.44 11.83 -8.95
CA GLY A 13 7.88 11.91 -8.72
C GLY A 13 8.39 11.27 -7.42
N ASN A 14 7.50 10.76 -6.57
CA ASN A 14 7.87 10.05 -5.34
C ASN A 14 8.02 8.54 -5.58
N GLU A 15 9.05 7.95 -4.97
CA GLU A 15 9.29 6.50 -4.98
C GLU A 15 8.96 5.92 -3.60
N VAL A 16 8.26 4.80 -3.59
CA VAL A 16 7.97 4.04 -2.37
C VAL A 16 8.64 2.68 -2.48
N LYS A 17 9.53 2.37 -1.53
CA LYS A 17 10.09 1.03 -1.40
C LYS A 17 9.09 0.13 -0.70
N GLY A 18 8.83 -1.03 -1.29
CA GLY A 18 7.86 -1.97 -0.75
C GLY A 18 8.00 -3.34 -1.39
N MET A 19 6.99 -4.17 -1.17
CA MET A 19 6.88 -5.51 -1.75
C MET A 19 5.72 -5.53 -2.73
N CYS A 20 5.88 -6.23 -3.85
CA CYS A 20 4.76 -6.56 -4.73
C CYS A 20 4.44 -8.05 -4.63
N TRP A 21 3.17 -8.39 -4.74
CA TRP A 21 2.70 -9.76 -4.76
C TRP A 21 1.90 -10.02 -6.02
N LYS A 22 2.23 -11.11 -6.72
CA LYS A 22 1.45 -11.55 -7.88
C LYS A 22 0.16 -12.20 -7.41
N CYS A 23 -0.95 -11.51 -7.63
CA CYS A 23 -2.26 -12.04 -7.32
C CYS A 23 -2.68 -13.09 -8.38
N GLU A 24 -2.68 -14.37 -8.02
CA GLU A 24 -3.06 -15.47 -8.92
C GLU A 24 -4.58 -15.64 -9.07
N LYS A 25 -5.37 -15.04 -8.16
CA LYS A 25 -6.82 -15.18 -8.08
C LYS A 25 -7.48 -13.81 -7.88
N PRO A 26 -8.26 -13.29 -8.85
CA PRO A 26 -8.88 -11.97 -8.77
C PRO A 26 -9.73 -11.75 -7.52
N GLU A 27 -10.31 -12.82 -6.95
CA GLU A 27 -11.12 -12.79 -5.74
C GLU A 27 -10.33 -12.24 -4.54
N HIS A 28 -9.02 -12.51 -4.47
CA HIS A 28 -8.18 -11.98 -3.40
C HIS A 28 -8.06 -10.44 -3.47
N VAL A 29 -8.11 -9.84 -4.67
CA VAL A 29 -8.16 -8.38 -4.80
C VAL A 29 -9.47 -7.83 -4.25
N GLY A 30 -10.58 -8.55 -4.48
CA GLY A 30 -11.88 -8.22 -3.90
C GLY A 30 -11.86 -8.24 -2.37
N HIS A 31 -11.25 -9.27 -1.78
CA HIS A 31 -11.09 -9.35 -0.32
C HIS A 31 -10.23 -8.21 0.24
N LEU A 32 -9.12 -7.87 -0.43
CA LEU A 32 -8.29 -6.73 -0.03
C LEU A 32 -9.09 -5.43 -0.02
N ARG A 33 -9.88 -5.16 -1.07
CA ARG A 33 -10.73 -3.97 -1.11
C ARG A 33 -11.73 -3.91 0.05
N VAL A 34 -12.33 -5.04 0.43
CA VAL A 34 -13.26 -5.07 1.57
C VAL A 34 -12.54 -4.77 2.89
N TYR A 35 -11.32 -5.28 3.05
CA TYR A 35 -10.51 -5.08 4.26
C TYR A 35 -10.07 -3.62 4.43
N GLU A 36 -9.68 -2.97 3.33
CA GLU A 36 -9.20 -1.58 3.32
C GLU A 36 -10.31 -0.54 3.55
N THR A 37 -11.58 -0.95 3.52
CA THR A 37 -12.75 -0.07 3.68
C THR A 37 -12.77 1.09 2.67
N ASP A 38 -13.54 2.15 2.93
CA ASP A 38 -13.56 3.37 2.08
C ASP A 38 -12.37 4.32 2.35
N ALA A 39 -11.54 4.01 3.35
CA ALA A 39 -10.34 4.79 3.73
C ALA A 39 -9.18 4.67 2.73
N TYR A 40 -9.25 3.69 1.81
CA TYR A 40 -8.31 3.53 0.72
C TYR A 40 -9.01 3.16 -0.58
N ARG A 41 -8.42 3.59 -1.71
CA ARG A 41 -8.85 3.23 -3.06
C ARG A 41 -7.70 2.57 -3.81
N MET A 42 -8.04 1.71 -4.76
CA MET A 42 -7.03 1.15 -5.67
C MET A 42 -6.66 2.16 -6.75
N GLU A 43 -5.37 2.30 -6.98
CA GLU A 43 -4.80 3.06 -8.10
C GLU A 43 -3.80 2.21 -8.88
N PHE A 44 -3.59 2.57 -10.15
CA PHE A 44 -2.54 1.98 -10.96
C PHE A 44 -1.19 2.61 -10.63
N CYS A 45 -0.16 1.79 -10.61
CA CYS A 45 1.21 2.26 -10.44
C CYS A 45 2.19 1.44 -11.28
N LYS A 46 3.34 2.05 -11.57
CA LYS A 46 4.48 1.37 -12.13
C LYS A 46 5.32 0.77 -11.00
N ILE A 47 5.61 -0.52 -11.07
CA ILE A 47 6.47 -1.21 -10.10
C ILE A 47 7.77 -1.58 -10.80
N THR A 48 8.89 -1.11 -10.27
CA THR A 48 10.23 -1.54 -10.70
C THR A 48 10.76 -2.54 -9.67
N THR A 49 11.03 -3.77 -10.10
CA THR A 49 11.60 -4.79 -9.21
C THR A 49 13.09 -4.55 -8.98
N GLU A 50 13.66 -5.17 -7.95
CA GLU A 50 15.11 -5.10 -7.68
C GLU A 50 15.97 -5.61 -8.85
N LYS A 51 15.39 -6.43 -9.73
CA LYS A 51 16.04 -6.95 -10.95
C LYS A 51 15.92 -6.00 -12.14
N GLY A 52 15.25 -4.85 -11.97
CA GLY A 52 15.01 -3.86 -13.02
C GLY A 52 13.83 -4.19 -13.95
N GLU A 53 13.03 -5.23 -13.64
CA GLU A 53 11.81 -5.52 -14.39
C GLU A 53 10.74 -4.47 -14.07
N VAL A 54 10.02 -4.01 -15.10
CA VAL A 54 8.99 -2.98 -14.97
C VAL A 54 7.60 -3.59 -15.20
N ILE A 55 6.73 -3.43 -14.21
CA ILE A 55 5.32 -3.81 -14.26
C ILE A 55 4.49 -2.53 -14.39
N GLU A 56 3.97 -2.28 -15.59
CA GLU A 56 3.26 -1.02 -15.92
C GLU A 56 1.85 -0.92 -15.31
N ASN A 57 1.19 -2.07 -15.07
CA ASN A 57 -0.19 -2.12 -14.56
C ASN A 57 -0.27 -2.71 -13.15
N GLY A 58 0.70 -2.35 -12.29
CA GLY A 58 0.63 -2.65 -10.87
C GLY A 58 -0.58 -1.99 -10.24
N ARG A 59 -1.04 -2.53 -9.11
CA ARG A 59 -2.11 -1.93 -8.31
C ARG A 59 -1.60 -1.68 -6.90
N VAL A 60 -1.99 -0.54 -6.35
CA VAL A 60 -1.67 -0.13 -4.99
C VAL A 60 -2.89 0.49 -4.33
N PHE A 61 -2.98 0.41 -3.00
CA PHE A 61 -3.98 1.14 -2.23
C PHE A 61 -3.41 2.49 -1.82
N VAL A 62 -4.10 3.56 -2.20
CA VAL A 62 -3.80 4.93 -1.79
C VAL A 62 -4.88 5.42 -0.85
N SER A 63 -4.50 6.25 0.13
CA SER A 63 -5.44 6.77 1.10
C SER A 63 -6.43 7.72 0.44
N THR A 64 -7.68 7.69 0.90
CA THR A 64 -8.75 8.65 0.57
C THR A 64 -8.98 9.65 1.69
N GLU A 65 -8.29 9.50 2.82
CA GLU A 65 -8.39 10.39 3.96
C GLU A 65 -7.80 11.78 3.63
N PRO A 66 -8.36 12.86 4.20
CA PRO A 66 -7.81 14.20 4.03
C PRO A 66 -6.36 14.28 4.51
N GLU A 67 -5.52 15.08 3.84
CA GLU A 67 -4.12 15.26 4.24
C GLU A 67 -3.96 15.76 5.67
N GLU A 68 -4.89 16.57 6.19
CA GLU A 68 -4.87 17.01 7.59
C GLU A 68 -5.03 15.88 8.63
N MET A 69 -5.55 14.73 8.21
CA MET A 69 -5.69 13.53 9.04
C MET A 69 -4.44 12.63 8.97
N LEU A 70 -3.48 13.00 8.13
CA LEU A 70 -2.24 12.27 7.92
C LEU A 70 -1.07 12.95 8.63
N THR A 71 -0.16 12.13 9.14
CA THR A 71 1.11 12.59 9.69
C THR A 71 2.28 12.05 8.88
N GLU A 72 3.34 12.84 8.73
CA GLU A 72 4.60 12.36 8.14
C GLU A 72 5.16 11.22 9.00
N GLY A 73 5.66 10.17 8.36
CA GLY A 73 6.22 9.02 9.07
C GLY A 73 6.68 7.91 8.14
N SER A 74 7.33 6.92 8.73
CA SER A 74 7.77 5.71 8.05
C SER A 74 7.00 4.49 8.54
N PHE A 75 6.95 3.46 7.71
CA PHE A 75 6.36 2.18 8.05
C PHE A 75 7.42 1.08 7.98
N ASP A 76 7.55 0.32 9.06
CA ASP A 76 8.41 -0.85 9.14
C ASP A 76 7.55 -2.12 9.19
N LEU A 77 7.61 -2.89 8.11
CA LEU A 77 6.86 -4.14 7.98
C LEU A 77 7.29 -5.19 9.00
N ALA A 78 8.57 -5.23 9.39
CA ALA A 78 9.07 -6.20 10.37
C ALA A 78 8.47 -5.93 11.74
N TRP A 79 8.52 -4.67 12.19
CA TRP A 79 7.92 -4.22 13.44
C TRP A 79 6.40 -4.44 13.46
N TYR A 80 5.70 -4.11 12.37
CA TYR A 80 4.25 -4.31 12.27
C TYR A 80 3.88 -5.79 12.37
N THR A 81 4.59 -6.65 11.64
CA THR A 81 4.34 -8.09 11.67
C THR A 81 4.59 -8.66 13.07
N GLU A 82 5.66 -8.25 13.75
CA GLU A 82 5.96 -8.69 15.12
C GLU A 82 4.88 -8.25 16.12
N SER A 83 4.42 -7.00 16.01
CA SER A 83 3.43 -6.42 16.93
C SER A 83 2.03 -7.04 16.80
N TYR A 84 1.69 -7.56 15.61
CA TYR A 84 0.35 -8.09 15.29
C TYR A 84 0.31 -9.60 14.99
N SER A 85 1.43 -10.32 15.05
CA SER A 85 1.45 -11.79 14.95
C SER A 85 1.23 -12.51 16.29
N ASN A 86 1.17 -11.77 17.40
CA ASN A 86 0.94 -12.29 18.76
C ASN A 86 -0.44 -11.92 19.34
N SER A 87 -1.36 -11.39 18.52
CA SER A 87 -2.71 -10.97 18.92
C SER A 87 -3.80 -11.86 18.32
#